data_AF-A0A519QTG7-F1
#
_entry.id   AF-A0A519QTG7-F1
#
_cell.length_a   1.000
_cell.length_b   1.000
_cell.length_c   1.000
_cell.angle_alpha   90.00
_cell.angle_beta   90.00
_cell.angle_gamma   90.00
#
_symmetry.space_group_name_H-M   'P 1'
#
loop_
_entity.id
_entity.type
_entity.pdbx_description
1 polymer ?
#
loop_
_entity_poly.entity_id
_entity_poly.type
_entity_poly.pdbx_seq_one_letter_code
_entity_poly.pdbx_strand_id
1 'polypeptide(L)'
;KAWPDTVMVTANLNRKDSNVTRGVILKSIDGRPINTIVDSMFSFLSADGYNTTHKHQTISNGGTFRSLYAVIFGLKQKTPVEFIDTLGRLRTATLNLYNPKADTPRTVRTAPTLSKKERKRLELESMRSLRIDTSLNTAFMEVNTFTKGNSLRSFFRKSFKEIKKKKIPNLVVDVRGNGGGSVVLSNLLTKYIADKPFTIADSLYALRRTSEYGKYRNGRFFNWLFLQFLTHKRKDGTYHFGLYEGKKFKPKSGNHFDGTTYIVTGGNTFSAATLFAKTLKDQDDVIVVGEETGGGAYGNSAWLIPDVTLPNTGVRIDKNEQKGFGVQPEVPALPTVEAIRKSEDYKMEKVKELIRAKQ
;
A
#
# COMPACT_ATOMS: atom_id res chain seq x y z
N LYS A 1 12.77 6.15 -6.36
CA LYS A 1 12.57 5.26 -5.18
C LYS A 1 13.55 5.71 -4.11
N ALA A 2 13.06 5.89 -2.89
CA ALA A 2 13.83 6.22 -1.71
C ALA A 2 13.71 5.10 -0.68
N TRP A 3 14.78 4.90 0.08
CA TRP A 3 14.90 4.04 1.26
C TRP A 3 16.02 4.63 2.16
N PRO A 4 16.26 4.14 3.39
CA PRO A 4 16.94 4.90 4.46
C PRO A 4 18.21 5.68 4.10
N ASP A 5 19.07 5.15 3.22
CA ASP A 5 20.36 5.74 2.87
C ASP A 5 20.45 6.21 1.40
N THR A 6 19.42 5.94 0.59
CA THR A 6 19.54 6.03 -0.86
C THR A 6 18.26 6.55 -1.50
N VAL A 7 18.43 7.49 -2.44
CA VAL A 7 17.38 7.90 -3.37
C VAL A 7 17.85 7.67 -4.78
N MET A 8 17.10 6.86 -5.52
CA MET A 8 17.45 6.42 -6.85
C MET A 8 16.38 6.81 -7.86
N VAL A 9 16.82 7.27 -9.03
CA VAL A 9 15.93 7.63 -10.14
C VAL A 9 15.38 6.35 -10.76
N THR A 10 14.06 6.22 -10.80
CA THR A 10 13.36 5.06 -11.38
C THR A 10 12.81 5.33 -12.77
N ALA A 11 12.58 6.61 -13.09
CA ALA A 11 12.15 7.09 -14.40
C ALA A 11 12.46 8.60 -14.52
N ASN A 12 12.76 9.06 -15.73
CA ASN A 12 12.81 10.48 -16.08
C ASN A 12 11.66 10.79 -17.06
N LEU A 13 10.80 11.74 -16.69
CA LEU A 13 9.67 12.15 -17.54
C LEU A 13 10.13 12.94 -18.76
N ASN A 14 11.26 13.65 -18.64
CA ASN A 14 11.90 14.28 -19.78
C ASN A 14 12.75 13.25 -20.53
N ARG A 15 12.15 12.59 -21.53
CA ARG A 15 12.84 11.57 -22.34
C ARG A 15 14.04 12.08 -23.15
N LYS A 16 14.23 13.40 -23.24
CA LYS A 16 15.38 14.01 -23.93
C LYS A 16 16.60 14.17 -23.02
N ASP A 17 16.43 14.03 -21.71
CA ASP A 17 17.53 14.11 -20.75
C ASP A 17 18.22 12.74 -20.65
N SER A 18 19.47 12.70 -21.11
CA SER A 18 20.33 11.51 -21.08
C SER A 18 21.24 11.44 -19.85
N ASN A 19 21.29 12.49 -19.01
CA ASN A 19 22.21 12.54 -17.87
C ASN A 19 21.59 11.88 -16.65
N VAL A 20 20.39 12.31 -16.25
CA VAL A 20 19.71 11.84 -15.04
C VAL A 20 18.68 10.79 -15.41
N THR A 21 19.16 9.57 -15.64
CA THR A 21 18.34 8.46 -16.14
C THR A 21 18.05 7.44 -15.04
N ARG A 22 17.20 6.45 -15.35
CA ARG A 22 16.96 5.33 -14.44
C ARG A 22 18.29 4.69 -14.05
N GLY A 23 18.52 4.42 -12.77
CA GLY A 23 19.75 3.75 -12.34
C GLY A 23 20.70 4.62 -11.51
N VAL A 24 20.55 5.94 -11.60
CA VAL A 24 21.43 6.89 -10.90
C VAL A 24 20.96 7.11 -9.46
N ILE A 25 21.94 7.29 -8.56
CA ILE A 25 21.69 7.58 -7.15
C ILE A 25 21.87 9.08 -6.94
N LEU A 26 20.82 9.76 -6.52
CA LEU A 26 20.88 11.19 -6.21
C LEU A 26 21.69 11.42 -4.93
N LYS A 27 22.56 12.43 -4.96
CA LYS A 27 23.36 12.87 -3.80
C LYS A 27 22.95 14.26 -3.33
N SER A 28 22.66 15.17 -4.24
CA SER A 28 22.15 16.50 -3.91
C SER A 28 21.26 17.06 -5.01
N ILE A 29 20.37 17.98 -4.63
CA ILE A 29 19.57 18.78 -5.56
C ILE A 29 19.67 20.23 -5.08
N ASP A 30 20.03 21.15 -5.99
CA ASP A 30 20.18 22.58 -5.68
C ASP A 30 21.17 22.85 -4.53
N GLY A 31 22.27 22.08 -4.50
CA GLY A 31 23.30 22.16 -3.45
C GLY A 31 22.89 21.58 -2.08
N ARG A 32 21.66 21.04 -1.95
CA ARG A 32 21.17 20.43 -0.71
C ARG A 32 21.39 18.92 -0.74
N PRO A 33 22.01 18.33 0.30
CA PRO A 33 22.13 16.87 0.43
C PRO A 33 20.76 16.18 0.35
N ILE A 34 20.70 15.04 -0.33
CA ILE A 34 19.44 14.35 -0.59
C ILE A 34 18.75 13.85 0.68
N ASN A 35 19.52 13.48 1.72
CA ASN A 35 18.99 13.12 3.03
C ASN A 35 18.30 14.32 3.69
N THR A 36 18.90 15.51 3.67
CA THR A 36 18.26 16.75 4.17
C THR A 36 16.96 17.05 3.44
N ILE A 37 16.91 16.79 2.13
CA ILE A 37 15.68 16.95 1.33
C ILE A 37 14.61 15.95 1.79
N VAL A 38 14.95 14.67 1.91
CA VAL A 38 14.03 13.61 2.36
C VAL A 38 13.53 13.86 3.79
N ASP A 39 14.42 14.24 4.71
CA ASP A 39 14.08 14.57 6.10
C ASP A 39 13.11 15.74 6.17
N SER A 40 13.35 16.79 5.37
CA SER A 40 12.43 17.93 5.26
C SER A 40 11.06 17.50 4.75
N MET A 41 11.01 16.61 3.75
CA MET A 41 9.75 16.05 3.24
C MET A 41 9.01 15.21 4.29
N PHE A 42 9.72 14.49 5.15
CA PHE A 42 9.13 13.63 6.19
C PHE A 42 8.34 14.42 7.24
N SER A 43 8.66 15.70 7.45
CA SER A 43 7.90 16.62 8.30
C SER A 43 6.51 16.94 7.76
N PHE A 44 6.26 16.71 6.46
CA PHE A 44 4.97 16.91 5.80
C PHE A 44 4.20 15.60 5.56
N LEU A 45 4.73 14.47 6.04
CA LEU A 45 4.13 13.15 5.87
C LEU A 45 3.68 12.56 7.20
N SER A 46 2.43 12.10 7.24
CA SER A 46 1.92 11.24 8.31
C SER A 46 2.46 9.82 8.18
N ALA A 47 2.51 9.12 9.32
CA ALA A 47 2.79 7.70 9.40
C ALA A 47 2.20 7.17 10.72
N ASP A 48 1.84 5.88 10.73
CA ASP A 48 1.48 5.18 11.95
C ASP A 48 2.74 4.92 12.78
N GLY A 49 2.77 5.37 14.03
CA GLY A 49 3.90 5.15 14.93
C GLY A 49 5.23 5.69 14.38
N TYR A 50 6.27 4.85 14.43
CA TYR A 50 7.63 5.19 14.00
C TYR A 50 7.94 4.73 12.57
N ASN A 51 6.91 4.45 11.77
CA ASN A 51 7.07 3.79 10.48
C ASN A 51 7.69 4.71 9.41
N THR A 52 9.00 4.57 9.21
CA THR A 52 9.73 5.26 8.14
C THR A 52 9.57 4.56 6.79
N THR A 53 9.26 3.26 6.77
CA THR A 53 9.01 2.48 5.55
C THR A 53 7.87 3.10 4.72
N HIS A 54 6.78 3.49 5.37
CA HIS A 54 5.66 4.20 4.74
C HIS A 54 6.09 5.55 4.18
N LYS A 55 6.86 6.35 4.93
CA LYS A 55 7.29 7.68 4.48
C LYS A 55 8.19 7.59 3.24
N HIS A 56 9.17 6.68 3.25
CA HIS A 56 10.02 6.39 2.09
C HIS A 56 9.21 5.92 0.87
N GLN A 57 8.23 5.04 1.10
CA GLN A 57 7.35 4.58 0.04
C GLN A 57 6.46 5.72 -0.50
N THR A 58 5.94 6.58 0.37
CA THR A 58 5.09 7.71 -0.01
C THR A 58 5.82 8.74 -0.85
N ILE A 59 7.05 9.12 -0.51
CA ILE A 59 7.87 9.98 -1.40
C ILE A 59 8.23 9.27 -2.71
N SER A 60 8.32 7.94 -2.70
CA SER A 60 8.58 7.14 -3.90
C SER A 60 7.36 6.97 -4.81
N ASN A 61 6.16 7.21 -4.30
CA ASN A 61 4.93 7.11 -5.07
C ASN A 61 4.84 8.26 -6.09
N GLY A 62 4.25 7.96 -7.25
CA GLY A 62 4.26 8.85 -8.41
C GLY A 62 3.75 10.25 -8.10
N GLY A 63 4.66 11.23 -8.19
CA GLY A 63 4.35 12.65 -8.05
C GLY A 63 4.59 13.24 -6.66
N THR A 64 4.64 12.45 -5.58
CA THR A 64 4.77 12.96 -4.21
C THR A 64 6.08 13.72 -4.00
N PHE A 65 7.22 13.13 -4.39
CA PHE A 65 8.52 13.79 -4.31
C PHE A 65 8.50 15.15 -5.03
N ARG A 66 7.97 15.18 -6.27
CA ARG A 66 7.88 16.41 -7.06
C ARG A 66 7.01 17.47 -6.37
N SER A 67 5.83 17.09 -5.89
CA SER A 67 4.90 18.01 -5.23
C SER A 67 5.49 18.57 -3.94
N LEU A 68 6.03 17.72 -3.07
CA LEU A 68 6.65 18.16 -1.82
C LEU A 68 7.89 19.00 -2.09
N TYR A 69 8.73 18.63 -3.07
CA TYR A 69 9.90 19.41 -3.43
C TYR A 69 9.50 20.83 -3.86
N ALA A 70 8.50 20.94 -4.73
CA ALA A 70 7.98 22.23 -5.20
C ALA A 70 7.43 23.10 -4.06
N VAL A 71 6.72 22.50 -3.11
CA VAL A 71 6.12 23.22 -1.97
C VAL A 71 7.19 23.67 -0.97
N ILE A 72 8.17 22.82 -0.65
CA ILE A 72 9.14 23.07 0.43
C ILE A 72 10.30 23.95 -0.05
N PHE A 73 10.81 23.69 -1.26
CA PHE A 73 12.04 24.30 -1.77
C PHE A 73 11.81 25.26 -2.94
N GLY A 74 10.60 25.25 -3.53
CA GLY A 74 10.32 25.97 -4.76
C GLY A 74 10.89 25.27 -6.00
N LEU A 75 10.42 25.69 -7.17
CA LEU A 75 10.92 25.21 -8.47
C LEU A 75 11.77 26.28 -9.13
N LYS A 76 12.94 25.88 -9.63
CA LYS A 76 13.84 26.74 -10.42
C LYS A 76 13.87 26.27 -11.87
N GLN A 77 14.04 27.20 -12.81
CA GLN A 77 14.14 26.86 -14.23
C GLN A 77 15.32 25.94 -14.54
N LYS A 78 16.43 26.14 -13.83
CA LYS A 78 17.64 25.32 -13.88
C LYS A 78 17.99 24.89 -12.47
N THR A 79 18.09 23.59 -12.24
CA THR A 79 18.36 23.00 -10.93
C THR A 79 19.59 22.11 -11.04
N PRO A 80 20.73 22.47 -10.41
CA PRO A 80 21.90 21.60 -10.41
C PRO A 80 21.62 20.36 -9.57
N VAL A 81 22.12 19.22 -10.02
CA VAL A 81 22.01 17.94 -9.31
C VAL A 81 23.34 17.22 -9.32
N GLU A 82 23.67 16.57 -8.21
CA GLU A 82 24.80 15.65 -8.10
C GLU A 82 24.27 14.24 -7.92
N PHE A 83 24.88 13.30 -8.63
CA PHE A 83 24.46 11.90 -8.60
C PHE A 83 25.63 10.96 -8.85
N ILE A 84 25.47 9.72 -8.41
CA ILE A 84 26.34 8.60 -8.77
C ILE A 84 25.73 7.92 -9.99
N ASP A 85 26.48 7.87 -11.09
CA ASP A 85 26.06 7.22 -12.33
C ASP A 85 26.02 5.68 -12.21
N THR A 86 25.61 5.00 -13.29
CA THR A 86 25.52 3.54 -13.31
C THR A 86 26.88 2.84 -13.21
N LEU A 87 27.98 3.56 -13.45
CA LEU A 87 29.36 3.08 -13.33
C LEU A 87 29.98 3.41 -11.95
N GLY A 88 29.22 4.01 -11.03
CA GLY A 88 29.68 4.34 -9.69
C GLY A 88 30.45 5.66 -9.60
N ARG A 89 30.44 6.51 -10.64
CA ARG A 89 31.19 7.76 -10.65
C ARG A 89 30.31 8.93 -10.24
N LEU A 90 30.87 9.86 -9.47
CA LEU A 90 30.20 11.13 -9.16
C LEU A 90 30.10 11.98 -10.43
N ARG A 91 28.90 12.50 -10.68
CA ARG A 91 28.55 13.34 -11.81
C ARG A 91 27.67 14.49 -11.38
N THR A 92 27.70 15.54 -12.17
CA THR A 92 26.81 16.70 -12.04
C THR A 92 26.01 16.89 -13.32
N ALA A 93 24.78 17.36 -13.19
CA ALA A 93 23.95 17.78 -14.32
C ALA A 93 23.07 18.95 -13.91
N THR A 94 22.50 19.62 -14.90
CA THR A 94 21.50 20.67 -14.68
C THR A 94 20.16 20.17 -15.19
N LEU A 95 19.22 19.97 -14.29
CA LEU A 95 17.83 19.66 -14.64
C LEU A 95 17.11 20.94 -15.03
N ASN A 96 16.51 20.94 -16.22
CA ASN A 96 15.60 22.00 -16.63
C ASN A 96 14.20 21.68 -16.11
N LEU A 97 13.48 22.71 -15.66
CA LEU A 97 12.09 22.57 -15.26
C LEU A 97 11.28 22.02 -16.43
N TYR A 98 10.79 20.79 -16.27
CA TYR A 98 9.96 20.16 -17.29
C TYR A 98 8.56 20.77 -17.27
N ASN A 99 8.31 21.69 -18.21
CA ASN A 99 6.98 22.17 -18.51
C ASN A 99 6.43 21.38 -19.70
N PRO A 100 5.56 20.38 -19.50
CA PRO A 100 4.89 19.75 -20.62
C PRO A 100 4.11 20.84 -21.36
N LYS A 101 4.47 21.11 -22.63
CA LYS A 101 3.65 22.00 -23.46
C LYS A 101 2.21 21.48 -23.38
N ALA A 102 1.24 22.37 -23.12
CA ALA A 102 -0.17 22.02 -23.26
C ALA A 102 -0.34 21.33 -24.60
N ASP A 103 -0.98 20.16 -24.61
CA ASP A 103 -1.23 19.41 -25.84
C ASP A 103 -1.91 20.37 -26.83
N THR A 104 -1.12 20.84 -27.80
CA THR A 104 -1.67 21.51 -28.97
C THR A 104 -2.52 20.44 -29.63
N PRO A 105 -3.75 20.72 -30.10
CA PRO A 105 -4.56 19.72 -30.80
C PRO A 105 -3.94 19.45 -32.17
N ARG A 106 -2.75 18.84 -32.21
CA ARG A 106 -2.31 18.07 -33.37
C ARG A 106 -3.22 16.87 -33.38
N THR A 107 -3.94 16.70 -34.48
CA THR A 107 -4.64 15.49 -34.93
C THR A 107 -3.96 14.22 -34.40
N VAL A 108 -4.27 13.87 -33.15
CA VAL A 108 -3.83 12.62 -32.55
C VAL A 108 -4.61 11.60 -33.34
N ARG A 109 -3.94 10.71 -34.08
CA ARG A 109 -4.55 9.45 -34.52
C ARG A 109 -5.20 8.91 -33.26
N THR A 110 -6.51 9.00 -33.15
CA THR A 110 -7.23 8.67 -31.93
C THR A 110 -6.85 7.23 -31.66
N ALA A 111 -5.98 7.01 -30.66
CA ALA A 111 -5.70 5.67 -30.19
C ALA A 111 -7.08 5.05 -29.99
N PRO A 112 -7.35 3.85 -30.53
CA PRO A 112 -8.69 3.29 -30.55
C PRO A 112 -9.28 3.44 -29.16
N THR A 113 -10.36 4.21 -29.06
CA THR A 113 -10.91 4.58 -27.77
C THR A 113 -11.45 3.29 -27.18
N LEU A 114 -10.75 2.75 -26.19
CA LEU A 114 -11.15 1.51 -25.51
C LEU A 114 -12.63 1.62 -25.16
N SER A 115 -13.41 0.59 -25.46
CA SER A 115 -14.83 0.58 -25.11
C SER A 115 -14.99 0.75 -23.60
N LYS A 116 -16.15 1.27 -23.15
CA LYS A 116 -16.45 1.39 -21.71
C LYS A 116 -16.24 0.06 -20.97
N LYS A 117 -16.57 -1.06 -21.63
CA LYS A 117 -16.42 -2.42 -21.11
C LYS A 117 -14.95 -2.80 -20.95
N GLU A 118 -14.10 -2.52 -21.94
CA GLU A 118 -12.66 -2.81 -21.87
C GLU A 118 -11.97 -1.95 -20.82
N ARG A 119 -12.29 -0.66 -20.74
CA ARG A 119 -11.78 0.21 -19.67
C ARG A 119 -12.14 -0.33 -18.30
N LYS A 120 -13.41 -0.74 -18.11
CA LYS A 120 -13.84 -1.30 -16.84
C LYS A 120 -13.14 -2.62 -16.53
N ARG A 121 -12.90 -3.47 -17.53
CA ARG A 121 -12.12 -4.71 -17.36
C ARG A 121 -10.70 -4.41 -16.90
N LEU A 122 -9.99 -3.52 -17.59
CA LEU A 122 -8.60 -3.14 -17.25
C LEU A 122 -8.50 -2.47 -15.87
N GLU A 123 -9.47 -1.62 -15.51
CA GLU A 123 -9.57 -1.04 -14.17
C GLU A 123 -9.77 -2.13 -13.10
N LEU A 124 -10.60 -3.13 -13.38
CA LEU A 124 -10.80 -4.23 -12.45
C LEU A 124 -9.56 -5.13 -12.33
N GLU A 125 -8.87 -5.40 -13.45
CA GLU A 125 -7.62 -6.17 -13.50
C GLU A 125 -6.47 -5.46 -12.78
N SER A 126 -6.39 -4.13 -12.86
CA SER A 126 -5.39 -3.36 -12.12
C SER A 126 -5.66 -3.34 -10.61
N MET A 127 -6.91 -3.54 -10.18
CA MET A 127 -7.28 -3.62 -8.77
C MET A 127 -7.17 -5.02 -8.19
N ARG A 128 -7.38 -6.06 -9.02
CA ARG A 128 -7.25 -7.46 -8.62
C ARG A 128 -7.00 -8.36 -9.82
N SER A 129 -6.11 -9.32 -9.67
CA SER A 129 -5.82 -10.29 -10.73
C SER A 129 -5.46 -11.65 -10.13
N LEU A 130 -5.71 -12.72 -10.89
CA LEU A 130 -5.20 -14.06 -10.57
C LEU A 130 -4.48 -14.57 -11.81
N ARG A 131 -3.22 -14.95 -11.64
CA ARG A 131 -2.43 -15.67 -12.64
C ARG A 131 -1.99 -17.00 -12.02
N ILE A 132 -1.97 -18.07 -12.81
CA ILE A 132 -1.48 -19.37 -12.35
C ILE A 132 -0.26 -19.71 -13.20
N ASP A 133 0.88 -19.88 -12.54
CA ASP A 133 2.09 -20.38 -13.14
C ASP A 133 2.15 -21.89 -12.92
N THR A 134 1.96 -22.64 -14.00
CA THR A 134 2.00 -24.11 -13.97
C THR A 134 3.41 -24.65 -13.83
N SER A 135 4.44 -23.90 -14.21
CA SER A 135 5.83 -24.33 -14.04
C SER A 135 6.27 -24.29 -12.58
N LEU A 136 5.81 -23.27 -11.84
CA LEU A 136 6.06 -23.14 -10.40
C LEU A 136 4.98 -23.81 -9.53
N ASN A 137 3.95 -24.39 -10.13
CA ASN A 137 2.75 -24.88 -9.42
C ASN A 137 2.25 -23.85 -8.39
N THR A 138 2.10 -22.60 -8.84
CA THR A 138 1.85 -21.44 -7.96
C THR A 138 0.78 -20.52 -8.54
N ALA A 139 -0.14 -20.08 -7.69
CA ALA A 139 -1.12 -19.05 -8.01
C ALA A 139 -0.62 -17.69 -7.50
N PHE A 140 -0.60 -16.68 -8.36
CA PHE A 140 -0.29 -15.29 -8.02
C PHE A 140 -1.58 -14.47 -8.02
N MET A 141 -2.00 -14.04 -6.83
CA MET A 141 -3.17 -13.20 -6.62
C MET A 141 -2.73 -11.79 -6.24
N GLU A 142 -2.95 -10.82 -7.12
CA GLU A 142 -2.77 -9.41 -6.79
C GLU A 142 -4.08 -8.86 -6.23
N VAL A 143 -4.00 -8.15 -5.10
CA VAL A 143 -5.12 -7.44 -4.48
C VAL A 143 -4.64 -6.05 -4.10
N ASN A 144 -4.86 -5.07 -4.98
CA ASN A 144 -4.37 -3.71 -4.81
C ASN A 144 -5.32 -2.82 -3.99
N THR A 145 -6.49 -3.32 -3.61
CA THR A 145 -7.42 -2.59 -2.74
C THR A 145 -8.42 -3.54 -2.07
N PHE A 146 -8.90 -3.18 -0.88
CA PHE A 146 -10.08 -3.76 -0.23
C PHE A 146 -11.31 -2.85 -0.31
N THR A 147 -11.29 -1.81 -1.14
CA THR A 147 -12.45 -0.92 -1.32
C THR A 147 -13.63 -1.66 -1.97
N LYS A 148 -14.86 -1.26 -1.58
CA LYS A 148 -16.09 -1.81 -2.16
C LYS A 148 -16.22 -1.37 -3.62
N GLY A 149 -17.01 -2.10 -4.41
CA GLY A 149 -17.25 -1.80 -5.84
C GLY A 149 -16.34 -2.56 -6.82
N ASN A 150 -15.24 -3.15 -6.33
CA ASN A 150 -14.29 -3.89 -7.15
C ASN A 150 -14.60 -5.39 -7.26
N SER A 151 -15.86 -5.81 -7.12
CA SER A 151 -16.30 -7.22 -7.21
C SER A 151 -15.44 -8.25 -6.43
N LEU A 152 -14.81 -7.86 -5.32
CA LEU A 152 -13.84 -8.69 -4.61
C LEU A 152 -14.43 -10.00 -4.08
N ARG A 153 -15.69 -9.99 -3.61
CA ARG A 153 -16.38 -11.19 -3.12
C ARG A 153 -16.47 -12.29 -4.19
N SER A 154 -16.89 -11.91 -5.40
CA SER A 154 -17.03 -12.86 -6.50
C SER A 154 -15.68 -13.26 -7.07
N PHE A 155 -14.72 -12.32 -7.10
CA PHE A 155 -13.34 -12.60 -7.46
C PHE A 155 -12.72 -13.66 -6.54
N PHE A 156 -12.67 -13.44 -5.21
CA PHE A 156 -12.10 -14.42 -4.27
C PHE A 156 -12.77 -15.78 -4.42
N ARG A 157 -14.11 -15.84 -4.45
CA ARG A 157 -14.83 -17.11 -4.63
C ARG A 157 -14.42 -17.84 -5.91
N LYS A 158 -14.29 -17.15 -7.04
CA LYS A 158 -13.88 -17.75 -8.32
C LYS A 158 -12.42 -18.17 -8.29
N SER A 159 -11.54 -17.32 -7.75
CA SER A 159 -10.11 -17.57 -7.66
C SER A 159 -9.80 -18.81 -6.84
N PHE A 160 -10.32 -18.90 -5.62
CA PHE A 160 -10.09 -20.06 -4.77
C PHE A 160 -10.74 -21.35 -5.30
N LYS A 161 -11.88 -21.24 -6.01
CA LYS A 161 -12.46 -22.39 -6.73
C LYS A 161 -11.50 -22.89 -7.82
N GLU A 162 -10.89 -21.98 -8.57
CA GLU A 162 -9.97 -22.33 -9.66
C GLU A 162 -8.66 -22.91 -9.12
N ILE A 163 -8.09 -22.32 -8.08
CA ILE A 163 -6.90 -22.81 -7.35
C ILE A 163 -7.14 -24.24 -6.87
N LYS A 164 -8.28 -24.49 -6.20
CA LYS A 164 -8.67 -25.82 -5.74
C LYS A 164 -8.85 -26.81 -6.88
N LYS A 165 -9.55 -26.41 -7.96
CA LYS A 165 -9.78 -27.25 -9.15
C LYS A 165 -8.46 -27.71 -9.77
N LYS A 166 -7.48 -26.81 -9.85
CA LYS A 166 -6.15 -27.07 -10.41
C LYS A 166 -5.15 -27.68 -9.43
N LYS A 167 -5.57 -27.92 -8.18
CA LYS A 167 -4.74 -28.49 -7.11
C LYS A 167 -3.40 -27.75 -6.94
N ILE A 168 -3.45 -26.42 -7.01
CA ILE A 168 -2.25 -25.60 -6.86
C ILE A 168 -1.79 -25.61 -5.39
N PRO A 169 -0.53 -26.00 -5.08
CA PRO A 169 -0.03 -26.09 -3.71
C PRO A 169 0.47 -24.77 -3.11
N ASN A 170 0.82 -23.78 -3.95
CA ASN A 170 1.37 -22.50 -3.49
C ASN A 170 0.49 -21.32 -3.91
N LEU A 171 0.25 -20.39 -2.99
CA LEU A 171 -0.47 -19.14 -3.25
C LEU A 171 0.39 -17.95 -2.85
N VAL A 172 0.67 -17.05 -3.80
CA VAL A 172 1.24 -15.74 -3.54
C VAL A 172 0.12 -14.71 -3.52
N VAL A 173 -0.06 -14.01 -2.40
CA VAL A 173 -1.01 -12.90 -2.28
C VAL A 173 -0.23 -11.59 -2.21
N ASP A 174 -0.25 -10.85 -3.32
CA ASP A 174 0.42 -9.56 -3.41
C ASP A 174 -0.50 -8.43 -2.97
N VAL A 175 -0.19 -7.86 -1.80
CA VAL A 175 -0.87 -6.71 -1.18
C VAL A 175 0.09 -5.53 -1.01
N ARG A 176 1.25 -5.55 -1.67
CA ARG A 176 2.30 -4.54 -1.46
C ARG A 176 1.86 -3.13 -1.87
N GLY A 177 0.91 -3.03 -2.80
CA GLY A 177 0.31 -1.78 -3.27
C GLY A 177 -1.05 -1.44 -2.62
N ASN A 178 -1.49 -2.22 -1.63
CA ASN A 178 -2.85 -2.16 -1.11
C ASN A 178 -3.00 -1.22 0.10
N GLY A 179 -3.57 -0.03 -0.14
CA GLY A 179 -3.85 0.96 0.92
C GLY A 179 -5.00 0.61 1.87
N GLY A 180 -5.64 -0.55 1.72
CA GLY A 180 -6.73 -1.01 2.58
C GLY A 180 -8.12 -0.81 2.00
N GLY A 181 -9.10 -0.52 2.87
CA GLY A 181 -10.51 -0.41 2.51
C GLY A 181 -11.42 -1.13 3.50
N SER A 182 -12.27 -2.04 3.03
CA SER A 182 -13.26 -2.72 3.86
C SER A 182 -12.64 -3.87 4.66
N VAL A 183 -12.66 -3.76 5.99
CA VAL A 183 -12.31 -4.85 6.92
C VAL A 183 -13.11 -6.13 6.66
N VAL A 184 -14.36 -6.00 6.22
CA VAL A 184 -15.19 -7.17 5.85
C VAL A 184 -14.64 -7.91 4.63
N LEU A 185 -14.07 -7.19 3.65
CA LEU A 185 -13.50 -7.80 2.45
C LEU A 185 -12.10 -8.36 2.71
N SER A 186 -11.28 -7.70 3.53
CA SER A 186 -10.00 -8.26 3.94
C SER A 186 -10.20 -9.52 4.80
N ASN A 187 -11.12 -9.50 5.76
CA ASN A 187 -11.51 -10.68 6.54
C ASN A 187 -12.03 -11.81 5.63
N LEU A 188 -12.82 -11.50 4.61
CA LEU A 188 -13.28 -12.51 3.66
C LEU A 188 -12.10 -13.24 2.99
N LEU A 189 -11.05 -12.52 2.60
CA LEU A 189 -9.83 -13.13 2.05
C LEU A 189 -9.08 -13.93 3.12
N THR A 190 -8.92 -13.38 4.33
CA THR A 190 -8.32 -14.11 5.47
C THR A 190 -9.00 -15.46 5.70
N LYS A 191 -10.33 -15.52 5.67
CA LYS A 191 -11.07 -16.79 5.86
C LYS A 191 -10.79 -17.85 4.80
N TYR A 192 -10.34 -17.47 3.60
CA TYR A 192 -9.99 -18.43 2.56
C TYR A 192 -8.61 -19.07 2.77
N ILE A 193 -7.77 -18.48 3.63
CA ILE A 193 -6.36 -18.83 3.82
C ILE A 193 -6.09 -19.35 5.23
N ALA A 194 -6.70 -18.74 6.25
CA ALA A 194 -6.47 -19.11 7.64
C ALA A 194 -6.91 -20.55 7.91
N ASP A 195 -6.09 -21.31 8.64
CA ASP A 195 -6.34 -22.71 8.99
C ASP A 195 -6.96 -22.87 10.37
N LYS A 196 -6.66 -21.94 11.30
CA LYS A 196 -7.23 -21.94 12.65
C LYS A 196 -8.11 -20.72 12.90
N PRO A 197 -9.06 -20.78 13.86
CA PRO A 197 -9.84 -19.61 14.23
C PRO A 197 -8.97 -18.43 14.62
N PHE A 198 -9.36 -17.23 14.21
CA PHE A 198 -8.55 -16.02 14.36
C PHE A 198 -9.40 -14.82 14.80
N THR A 199 -8.74 -13.80 15.36
CA THR A 199 -9.35 -12.53 15.79
C THR A 199 -8.73 -11.39 14.98
N ILE A 200 -9.55 -10.40 14.60
CA ILE A 200 -9.08 -9.24 13.81
C ILE A 200 -8.85 -8.01 14.70
N ALA A 201 -9.58 -7.91 15.81
CA ALA A 201 -9.47 -6.81 16.76
C ALA A 201 -9.72 -7.34 18.17
N ASP A 202 -8.70 -7.29 19.02
CA ASP A 202 -8.82 -7.67 20.43
C ASP A 202 -9.69 -6.67 21.18
N SER A 203 -9.50 -5.37 20.88
CA SER A 203 -10.35 -4.29 21.33
C SER A 203 -10.83 -3.43 20.17
N LEU A 204 -12.07 -2.93 20.24
CA LEU A 204 -12.65 -2.06 19.22
C LEU A 204 -13.70 -1.14 19.85
N TYR A 205 -13.32 0.12 20.04
CA TYR A 205 -14.14 1.09 20.75
C TYR A 205 -14.00 2.51 20.18
N ALA A 206 -14.99 3.34 20.51
CA ALA A 206 -14.94 4.78 20.32
C ALA A 206 -14.83 5.47 21.68
N LEU A 207 -13.97 6.49 21.77
CA LEU A 207 -13.84 7.29 23.01
C LEU A 207 -15.12 8.09 23.30
N ARG A 208 -15.81 8.56 22.25
CA ARG A 208 -17.05 9.33 22.34
C ARG A 208 -17.97 8.97 21.17
N ARG A 209 -19.29 9.05 21.37
CA ARG A 209 -20.28 8.90 20.30
C ARG A 209 -20.46 10.15 19.45
N THR A 210 -20.10 11.31 19.99
CA THR A 210 -20.27 12.62 19.36
C THR A 210 -18.98 13.45 19.48
N SER A 211 -18.86 14.44 18.60
CA SER A 211 -17.79 15.43 18.60
C SER A 211 -18.38 16.76 18.16
N GLU A 212 -17.89 17.87 18.71
CA GLU A 212 -18.27 19.23 18.30
C GLU A 212 -17.95 19.49 16.82
N TYR A 213 -16.91 18.83 16.30
CA TYR A 213 -16.54 18.83 14.89
C TYR A 213 -17.38 17.88 14.03
N GLY A 214 -18.31 17.12 14.63
CA GLY A 214 -19.17 16.17 13.94
C GLY A 214 -20.01 16.79 12.81
N LYS A 215 -20.31 18.10 12.89
CA LYS A 215 -21.01 18.85 11.83
C LYS A 215 -20.21 18.99 10.54
N TYR A 216 -18.89 18.84 10.60
CA TYR A 216 -17.99 18.94 9.44
C TYR A 216 -17.59 17.56 8.90
N ARG A 217 -18.31 16.50 9.31
CA ARG A 217 -18.06 15.13 8.88
C ARG A 217 -19.12 14.67 7.90
N ASN A 218 -18.68 13.98 6.85
CA ASN A 218 -19.59 13.28 5.96
C ASN A 218 -20.20 12.07 6.68
N GLY A 219 -21.49 11.79 6.43
CA GLY A 219 -22.18 10.62 6.99
C GLY A 219 -22.45 10.68 8.50
N ARG A 220 -22.42 11.87 9.12
CA ARG A 220 -22.67 12.08 10.56
C ARG A 220 -23.87 11.30 11.09
N PHE A 221 -25.01 11.39 10.41
CA PHE A 221 -26.25 10.75 10.85
C PHE A 221 -26.11 9.22 10.91
N PHE A 222 -25.61 8.59 9.85
CA PHE A 222 -25.40 7.14 9.82
C PHE A 222 -24.31 6.67 10.80
N ASN A 223 -23.25 7.46 10.99
CA ASN A 223 -22.21 7.16 11.99
C ASN A 223 -22.76 7.24 13.42
N TRP A 224 -23.59 8.26 13.69
CA TRP A 224 -24.25 8.39 14.97
C TRP A 224 -25.22 7.23 15.24
N LEU A 225 -26.04 6.85 14.25
CA LEU A 225 -26.90 5.66 14.36
C LEU A 225 -26.09 4.39 14.64
N PHE A 226 -25.02 4.17 13.88
CA PHE A 226 -24.10 3.05 14.11
C PHE A 226 -23.58 3.04 15.56
N LEU A 227 -23.04 4.17 16.02
CA LEU A 227 -22.49 4.28 17.37
C LEU A 227 -23.56 4.12 18.44
N GLN A 228 -24.77 4.63 18.24
CA GLN A 228 -25.85 4.55 19.21
C GLN A 228 -26.37 3.12 19.39
N PHE A 229 -26.54 2.37 18.29
CA PHE A 229 -27.20 1.06 18.32
C PHE A 229 -26.24 -0.13 18.34
N LEU A 230 -25.00 0.03 17.85
CA LEU A 230 -24.05 -1.07 17.74
C LEU A 230 -22.92 -0.99 18.77
N THR A 231 -22.80 0.09 19.54
CA THR A 231 -21.80 0.18 20.61
C THR A 231 -22.44 0.28 21.99
N HIS A 232 -21.76 -0.25 23.00
CA HIS A 232 -22.20 -0.18 24.40
C HIS A 232 -21.11 0.44 25.26
N LYS A 233 -21.49 1.34 26.18
CA LYS A 233 -20.55 1.95 27.11
C LYS A 233 -20.10 0.91 28.14
N ARG A 234 -18.78 0.73 28.33
CA ARG A 234 -18.23 -0.18 29.36
C ARG A 234 -17.70 0.61 30.57
N LYS A 235 -17.22 -0.13 31.58
CA LYS A 235 -16.72 0.40 32.86
C LYS A 235 -15.50 1.33 32.69
N ASP A 236 -14.74 1.15 31.62
CA ASP A 236 -13.62 2.03 31.24
C ASP A 236 -14.07 3.39 30.68
N GLY A 237 -15.38 3.60 30.55
CA GLY A 237 -15.98 4.83 30.06
C GLY A 237 -16.04 4.93 28.53
N THR A 238 -15.55 3.94 27.78
CA THR A 238 -15.52 3.97 26.31
C THR A 238 -16.67 3.17 25.70
N TYR A 239 -16.91 3.36 24.39
CA TYR A 239 -18.04 2.78 23.66
C TYR A 239 -17.58 1.63 22.75
N HIS A 240 -17.78 0.40 23.22
CA HIS A 240 -17.25 -0.80 22.58
C HIS A 240 -18.18 -1.39 21.53
N PHE A 241 -17.61 -1.76 20.38
CA PHE A 241 -18.31 -2.49 19.31
C PHE A 241 -18.20 -4.01 19.52
N GLY A 242 -18.97 -4.52 20.49
CA GLY A 242 -18.91 -5.92 20.94
C GLY A 242 -19.19 -6.99 19.87
N LEU A 243 -19.82 -6.64 18.74
CA LEU A 243 -20.09 -7.60 17.66
C LEU A 243 -18.81 -8.07 16.94
N TYR A 244 -17.76 -7.25 16.93
CA TYR A 244 -16.49 -7.53 16.27
C TYR A 244 -15.30 -7.57 17.22
N GLU A 245 -15.39 -6.86 18.33
CA GLU A 245 -14.38 -6.90 19.38
C GLU A 245 -14.23 -8.32 19.96
N GLY A 246 -12.99 -8.83 20.00
CA GLY A 246 -12.67 -10.16 20.52
C GLY A 246 -13.33 -11.32 19.73
N LYS A 247 -13.97 -11.03 18.60
CA LYS A 247 -14.72 -12.04 17.85
C LYS A 247 -13.76 -13.01 17.16
N LYS A 248 -13.93 -14.30 17.45
CA LYS A 248 -13.28 -15.39 16.73
C LYS A 248 -14.00 -15.67 15.42
N PHE A 249 -13.31 -15.45 14.32
CA PHE A 249 -13.70 -15.87 12.98
C PHE A 249 -13.20 -17.29 12.72
N LYS A 250 -13.96 -18.04 11.93
CA LYS A 250 -13.58 -19.39 11.51
C LYS A 250 -13.11 -19.39 10.05
N PRO A 251 -12.16 -20.29 9.68
CA PRO A 251 -11.84 -20.62 8.31
C PRO A 251 -13.08 -20.91 7.47
N LYS A 252 -12.95 -20.77 6.15
CA LYS A 252 -14.03 -21.07 5.23
C LYS A 252 -14.09 -22.57 4.96
N SER A 253 -15.27 -23.19 5.03
CA SER A 253 -15.40 -24.62 4.70
C SER A 253 -15.34 -24.90 3.20
N GLY A 254 -15.76 -23.95 2.36
CA GLY A 254 -15.86 -24.12 0.91
C GLY A 254 -14.76 -23.39 0.13
N ASN A 255 -13.98 -24.15 -0.65
CA ASN A 255 -12.82 -23.68 -1.41
C ASN A 255 -11.79 -22.94 -0.55
N HIS A 256 -11.58 -23.37 0.69
CA HIS A 256 -10.40 -22.92 1.44
C HIS A 256 -9.13 -23.50 0.81
N PHE A 257 -8.02 -22.83 1.08
CA PHE A 257 -6.72 -23.14 0.52
C PHE A 257 -5.82 -23.73 1.62
N ASP A 258 -5.55 -25.02 1.50
CA ASP A 258 -4.77 -25.81 2.47
C ASP A 258 -3.26 -25.85 2.13
N GLY A 259 -2.78 -24.98 1.24
CA GLY A 259 -1.38 -24.95 0.77
C GLY A 259 -0.55 -23.84 1.41
N THR A 260 0.72 -23.72 1.02
CA THR A 260 1.59 -22.64 1.53
C THR A 260 1.22 -21.30 0.90
N THR A 261 1.00 -20.29 1.75
CA THR A 261 0.70 -18.92 1.33
C THR A 261 1.86 -17.97 1.59
N TYR A 262 2.28 -17.23 0.56
CA TYR A 262 3.26 -16.15 0.66
C TYR A 262 2.54 -14.81 0.53
N ILE A 263 2.59 -13.97 1.57
CA ILE A 263 1.97 -12.66 1.56
C ILE A 263 3.03 -11.61 1.27
N VAL A 264 2.87 -10.87 0.17
CA VAL A 264 3.86 -9.87 -0.23
C VAL A 264 3.42 -8.50 0.24
N THR A 265 4.27 -7.87 1.05
CA THR A 265 3.97 -6.60 1.73
C THR A 265 4.94 -5.49 1.34
N GLY A 266 4.53 -4.24 1.59
CA GLY A 266 5.39 -3.08 1.43
C GLY A 266 4.84 -1.84 2.12
N GLY A 267 5.55 -0.72 1.97
CA GLY A 267 5.15 0.55 2.60
C GLY A 267 3.79 1.10 2.16
N ASN A 268 3.19 0.59 1.07
CA ASN A 268 1.82 0.92 0.65
C ASN A 268 0.76 -0.06 1.22
N THR A 269 1.17 -1.19 1.83
CA THR A 269 0.25 -2.10 2.55
C THR A 269 -0.25 -1.39 3.80
N PHE A 270 -1.49 -0.93 3.79
CA PHE A 270 -2.02 -0.03 4.83
C PHE A 270 -3.43 -0.44 5.31
N SER A 271 -3.82 0.02 6.50
CA SER A 271 -5.17 -0.14 7.06
C SER A 271 -5.67 -1.61 7.05
N ALA A 272 -6.77 -1.91 6.36
CA ALA A 272 -7.34 -3.26 6.28
C ALA A 272 -6.38 -4.32 5.68
N ALA A 273 -5.41 -3.89 4.86
CA ALA A 273 -4.38 -4.78 4.33
C ALA A 273 -3.30 -5.13 5.37
N THR A 274 -2.97 -4.19 6.25
CA THR A 274 -2.13 -4.48 7.43
C THR A 274 -2.83 -5.48 8.35
N LEU A 275 -4.13 -5.32 8.61
CA LEU A 275 -4.89 -6.30 9.40
C LEU A 275 -4.88 -7.69 8.76
N PHE A 276 -5.02 -7.75 7.43
CA PHE A 276 -4.93 -9.00 6.68
C PHE A 276 -3.57 -9.70 6.89
N ALA A 277 -2.47 -8.96 6.67
CA ALA A 277 -1.11 -9.49 6.86
C ALA A 277 -0.87 -9.91 8.32
N LYS A 278 -1.21 -9.04 9.29
CA LYS A 278 -1.07 -9.33 10.73
C LYS A 278 -1.81 -10.61 11.13
N THR A 279 -3.06 -10.74 10.72
CA THR A 279 -3.92 -11.86 11.13
C THR A 279 -3.43 -13.19 10.59
N LEU A 280 -2.92 -13.20 9.35
CA LEU A 280 -2.42 -14.42 8.72
C LEU A 280 -0.98 -14.76 9.11
N LYS A 281 -0.19 -13.78 9.56
CA LYS A 281 1.19 -13.98 9.99
C LYS A 281 1.33 -15.11 11.01
N ASP A 282 0.39 -15.22 11.94
CA ASP A 282 0.41 -16.22 13.02
C ASP A 282 -0.33 -17.53 12.63
N GLN A 283 -0.74 -17.67 11.37
CA GLN A 283 -1.33 -18.90 10.83
C GLN A 283 -0.24 -19.83 10.33
N ASP A 284 -0.55 -21.13 10.35
CA ASP A 284 0.37 -22.14 9.88
C ASP A 284 0.47 -22.06 8.34
N ASP A 285 1.62 -22.42 7.78
CA ASP A 285 1.90 -22.37 6.33
C ASP A 285 1.71 -20.99 5.65
N VAL A 286 1.75 -19.90 6.42
CA VAL A 286 1.80 -18.52 5.91
C VAL A 286 3.18 -17.90 6.15
N ILE A 287 3.72 -17.23 5.14
CA ILE A 287 4.99 -16.51 5.22
C ILE A 287 4.80 -15.09 4.67
N VAL A 288 5.08 -14.05 5.46
CA VAL A 288 5.09 -12.66 5.00
C VAL A 288 6.46 -12.29 4.47
N VAL A 289 6.50 -11.81 3.23
CA VAL A 289 7.73 -11.46 2.49
C VAL A 289 7.68 -10.00 2.05
N GLY A 290 8.77 -9.26 2.17
CA GLY A 290 8.85 -7.89 1.62
C GLY A 290 9.42 -6.85 2.58
N GLU A 291 8.72 -5.73 2.70
CA GLU A 291 9.07 -4.64 3.63
C GLU A 291 7.97 -4.54 4.71
N GLU A 292 8.27 -3.89 5.82
CA GLU A 292 7.27 -3.52 6.84
C GLU A 292 6.02 -2.90 6.19
N THR A 293 4.83 -3.31 6.65
CA THR A 293 3.58 -2.71 6.17
C THR A 293 3.51 -1.24 6.56
N GLY A 294 2.99 -0.36 5.70
CA GLY A 294 2.85 1.06 6.05
C GLY A 294 1.90 1.34 7.22
N GLY A 295 0.83 0.55 7.36
CA GLY A 295 -0.11 0.69 8.48
C GLY A 295 0.42 0.03 9.77
N GLY A 296 0.01 0.55 10.92
CA GLY A 296 0.44 0.08 12.24
C GLY A 296 -0.05 -1.32 12.58
N ALA A 297 0.83 -2.17 13.10
CA ALA A 297 0.47 -3.50 13.60
C ALA A 297 -0.28 -3.44 14.94
N TYR A 298 -0.02 -2.41 15.75
CA TYR A 298 -0.59 -2.28 17.10
C TYR A 298 -2.10 -2.00 17.08
N GLY A 299 -2.61 -1.41 16.01
CA GLY A 299 -4.00 -1.01 15.87
C GLY A 299 -4.20 -0.08 14.68
N ASN A 300 -5.45 0.14 14.28
CA ASN A 300 -5.80 1.11 13.28
C ASN A 300 -7.17 1.75 13.56
N SER A 301 -7.42 2.91 12.96
CA SER A 301 -8.76 3.50 12.93
C SER A 301 -9.60 2.79 11.86
N ALA A 302 -10.21 1.67 12.22
CA ALA A 302 -11.09 0.91 11.35
C ALA A 302 -12.58 1.31 11.52
N TRP A 303 -13.42 0.84 10.60
CA TRP A 303 -14.88 1.00 10.58
C TRP A 303 -15.40 2.42 10.34
N LEU A 304 -15.11 3.35 11.25
CA LEU A 304 -15.57 4.74 11.19
C LEU A 304 -14.36 5.67 11.30
N ILE A 305 -13.83 6.07 10.15
CA ILE A 305 -12.69 6.99 10.10
C ILE A 305 -13.18 8.41 10.40
N PRO A 306 -12.63 9.09 11.43
CA PRO A 306 -12.97 10.46 11.75
C PRO A 306 -12.27 11.45 10.83
N ASP A 307 -12.80 11.59 9.61
CA ASP A 307 -12.40 12.68 8.73
C ASP A 307 -13.09 13.98 9.14
N VAL A 308 -12.31 15.03 9.41
CA VAL A 308 -12.83 16.37 9.68
C VAL A 308 -12.28 17.31 8.61
N THR A 309 -13.18 17.97 7.88
CA THR A 309 -12.82 19.06 6.97
C THR A 309 -13.00 20.39 7.69
N LEU A 310 -11.95 21.20 7.82
CA LEU A 310 -12.04 22.49 8.46
C LEU A 310 -12.94 23.44 7.65
N PRO A 311 -13.88 24.16 8.29
CA PRO A 311 -14.91 24.93 7.60
C PRO A 311 -14.38 26.10 6.76
N ASN A 312 -13.32 26.74 7.22
CA ASN A 312 -12.82 27.97 6.60
C ASN A 312 -11.70 27.70 5.59
N THR A 313 -10.91 26.64 5.78
CA THR A 313 -9.75 26.33 4.94
C THR A 313 -10.00 25.17 3.99
N GLY A 314 -11.02 24.35 4.24
CA GLY A 314 -11.25 23.10 3.50
C GLY A 314 -10.20 22.02 3.75
N VAL A 315 -9.24 22.26 4.65
CA VAL A 315 -8.18 21.30 4.96
C VAL A 315 -8.77 20.13 5.75
N ARG A 316 -8.43 18.91 5.32
CA ARG A 316 -8.79 17.68 6.03
C ARG A 316 -7.70 17.32 7.02
N ILE A 317 -8.07 17.09 8.28
CA ILE A 317 -7.14 16.66 9.33
C ILE A 317 -7.31 15.16 9.58
N ASP A 318 -6.19 14.47 9.78
CA ASP A 318 -6.13 13.10 10.25
C ASP A 318 -5.33 13.02 11.56
N LYS A 319 -5.66 12.06 12.43
CA LYS A 319 -4.99 11.87 13.72
C LYS A 319 -3.93 10.79 13.57
N ASN A 320 -2.68 11.12 13.92
CA ASN A 320 -1.62 10.13 14.08
C ASN A 320 -1.49 9.69 15.53
N GLU A 321 -1.30 8.40 15.74
CA GLU A 321 -0.90 7.83 17.03
C GLU A 321 0.57 7.43 16.97
N GLN A 322 1.37 7.93 17.93
CA GLN A 322 2.82 7.73 17.97
C GLN A 322 3.18 6.47 18.78
N LYS A 323 2.76 5.29 18.32
CA LYS A 323 3.19 4.04 18.94
C LYS A 323 3.45 2.96 17.91
N GLY A 324 4.53 2.21 18.13
CA GLY A 324 4.78 0.96 17.43
C GLY A 324 5.20 1.11 15.97
N PHE A 325 5.14 -0.03 15.29
CA PHE A 325 5.60 -0.24 13.92
C PHE A 325 4.51 -0.99 13.13
N GLY A 326 4.69 -1.09 11.82
CA GLY A 326 3.89 -1.97 10.97
C GLY A 326 4.21 -3.44 11.21
N VAL A 327 3.51 -4.31 10.47
CA VAL A 327 3.77 -5.75 10.49
C VAL A 327 5.11 -5.98 9.81
N GLN A 328 6.06 -6.51 10.57
CA GLN A 328 7.37 -6.90 10.05
C GLN A 328 7.24 -8.21 9.24
N PRO A 329 7.86 -8.32 8.06
CA PRO A 329 7.91 -9.58 7.33
C PRO A 329 8.78 -10.60 8.07
N GLU A 330 8.48 -11.90 7.96
CA GLU A 330 9.41 -12.97 8.37
C GLU A 330 10.61 -13.04 7.43
N VAL A 331 10.38 -12.81 6.14
CA VAL A 331 11.45 -12.80 5.13
C VAL A 331 11.57 -11.39 4.54
N PRO A 332 12.54 -10.58 4.99
CA PRO A 332 12.76 -9.27 4.42
C PRO A 332 13.24 -9.38 2.97
N ALA A 333 12.62 -8.59 2.09
CA ALA A 333 13.03 -8.37 0.72
C ALA A 333 12.97 -6.87 0.47
N LEU A 334 14.13 -6.21 0.63
CA LEU A 334 14.30 -4.76 0.57
C LEU A 334 14.81 -4.31 -0.81
N PRO A 335 14.53 -3.07 -1.25
CA PRO A 335 15.05 -2.56 -2.50
C PRO A 335 16.59 -2.51 -2.49
N THR A 336 17.21 -2.90 -3.60
CA THR A 336 18.64 -2.73 -3.83
C THR A 336 18.90 -1.91 -5.09
N VAL A 337 20.10 -1.32 -5.17
CA VAL A 337 20.54 -0.58 -6.35
C VAL A 337 20.53 -1.48 -7.57
N GLU A 338 21.03 -2.71 -7.43
CA GLU A 338 21.14 -3.71 -8.48
C GLU A 338 19.76 -4.10 -9.01
N ALA A 339 18.80 -4.38 -8.12
CA ALA A 339 17.45 -4.78 -8.52
C ALA A 339 16.76 -3.66 -9.31
N ILE A 340 16.88 -2.40 -8.87
CA ILE A 340 16.27 -1.28 -9.58
C ILE A 340 16.94 -1.06 -10.95
N ARG A 341 18.28 -1.16 -11.03
CA ARG A 341 19.03 -1.06 -12.29
C ARG A 341 18.61 -2.14 -13.29
N LYS A 342 18.44 -3.38 -12.83
CA LYS A 342 17.99 -4.53 -13.65
C LYS A 342 16.49 -4.57 -13.91
N SER A 343 15.72 -3.67 -13.29
CA SER A 343 14.25 -3.69 -13.32
C SER A 343 13.64 -5.00 -12.79
N GLU A 344 14.32 -5.58 -11.80
CA GLU A 344 13.89 -6.79 -11.12
C GLU A 344 12.89 -6.47 -10.01
N ASP A 345 11.86 -7.30 -9.93
CA ASP A 345 10.96 -7.32 -8.78
C ASP A 345 11.55 -8.18 -7.66
N TYR A 346 12.44 -7.57 -6.87
CA TYR A 346 13.17 -8.24 -5.79
C TYR A 346 12.28 -8.96 -4.77
N LYS A 347 11.03 -8.51 -4.57
CA LYS A 347 10.09 -9.21 -3.67
C LYS A 347 9.53 -10.47 -4.32
N MET A 348 9.15 -10.40 -5.59
CA MET A 348 8.68 -11.59 -6.31
C MET A 348 9.80 -12.60 -6.51
N GLU A 349 11.00 -12.15 -6.82
CA GLU A 349 12.14 -13.06 -6.98
C GLU A 349 12.46 -13.78 -5.66
N LYS A 350 12.42 -13.08 -4.51
CA LYS A 350 12.56 -13.73 -3.21
C LYS A 350 11.47 -14.76 -2.94
N VAL A 351 10.21 -14.48 -3.29
CA VAL A 351 9.12 -15.47 -3.15
C VAL A 351 9.35 -16.69 -4.04
N LYS A 352 9.74 -16.50 -5.31
CA LYS A 352 10.03 -17.60 -6.23
C LYS A 352 11.21 -18.46 -5.74
N GLU A 353 12.23 -17.85 -5.15
CA GLU A 353 13.35 -18.54 -4.51
C GLU A 353 12.87 -19.43 -3.37
N LEU A 354 12.04 -18.90 -2.46
CA LEU A 354 11.47 -19.67 -1.34
C LEU A 354 10.63 -20.85 -1.82
N ILE A 355 9.83 -20.66 -2.87
CA ILE A 355 9.00 -21.73 -3.45
C ILE A 355 9.89 -22.84 -4.04
N ARG A 356 10.93 -22.47 -4.80
CA ARG A 356 11.86 -23.44 -5.41
C ARG A 356 12.68 -24.20 -4.36
N ALA A 357 13.03 -23.56 -3.25
CA ALA A 357 13.77 -24.21 -2.17
C ALA A 357 12.95 -25.28 -1.41
N LYS A 358 11.62 -25.28 -1.54
CA LYS A 358 10.71 -26.28 -0.97
C LYS A 358 10.36 -27.42 -1.93
N GLN A 359 10.73 -27.31 -3.21
CA GLN A 359 10.53 -28.34 -4.23
C GLN A 359 11.77 -29.20 -4.34
#